data_AF-A0A402AUM5-F1
#
_entry.id   AF-A0A402AUM5-F1
#
_cell.length_a   1.000
_cell.length_b   1.000
_cell.length_c   1.000
_cell.angle_alpha   90.00
_cell.angle_beta   90.00
_cell.angle_gamma   90.00
#
_symmetry.space_group_name_H-M   'P 1'
#
loop_
_entity.id
_entity.type
_entity.pdbx_description
1 polymer ?
#
loop_
_entity_poly.entity_id
_entity_poly.type
_entity_poly.pdbx_seq_one_letter_code
_entity_poly.pdbx_strand_id
1 'polypeptide(L)'
;MVHYQPRRRSHQVLSLMSVTLLLLVMLSACGDPQVQSNASTDKAALDKAIAHAQSVGVPDTLLHPILNQENKINNTNEPVTLFSTQPATDYYSNLARNYQTLTVQVRGLESQATQQYGHQASIDLKDFSSILSQRQTQGFVEAQNFTNTLTQVQNEMNQAQLPKQFIQVSQKSQQATQALRLLGTANDELTSFQALIKTLKSSNLDTTALDQQETEDVQQFRQATTPADFNQIIKNLNAQSQTANTISTQAVPYVGQFKLGQFQASIDKVKSYGGNADQYQKQYDADKALLDSGNFVKFSAQLEQNMSDIRVPLLQLQATHDVNQLMDDTKNWVMPTSTMMIGMVNPMTRHMIIGMVLYMI
;
A
#
# COMPACT_ATOMS: atom_id res chain seq x y z
N MET A 1 -1.27 27.93 113.70
CA MET A 1 -0.77 27.31 112.46
C MET A 1 -0.58 25.82 112.70
N VAL A 2 -1.34 24.94 112.06
CA VAL A 2 -0.89 23.66 111.44
C VAL A 2 -2.00 23.24 110.46
N HIS A 3 -1.59 22.83 109.26
CA HIS A 3 -2.40 22.63 108.06
C HIS A 3 -3.05 21.24 107.94
N TYR A 4 -4.18 21.23 107.22
CA TYR A 4 -4.83 20.08 106.60
C TYR A 4 -4.09 19.63 105.33
N GLN A 5 -3.95 18.32 105.08
CA GLN A 5 -4.04 17.76 103.72
C GLN A 5 -4.42 16.26 103.71
N PRO A 6 -5.07 15.75 102.64
CA PRO A 6 -5.93 14.56 102.67
C PRO A 6 -5.40 13.34 101.87
N ARG A 7 -6.06 12.19 102.13
CA ARG A 7 -6.07 10.91 101.39
C ARG A 7 -5.61 10.99 99.92
N ARG A 8 -4.46 10.37 99.61
CA ARG A 8 -3.86 10.32 98.25
C ARG A 8 -3.37 8.92 97.81
N ARG A 9 -3.96 7.82 98.31
CA ARG A 9 -3.48 6.45 98.04
C ARG A 9 -4.43 5.54 97.21
N SER A 10 -5.65 5.95 96.86
CA SER A 10 -6.58 5.09 96.09
C SER A 10 -6.57 5.32 94.57
N HIS A 11 -6.09 6.47 94.07
CA HIS A 11 -6.11 6.78 92.63
C HIS A 11 -4.96 6.14 91.82
N GLN A 12 -3.83 5.81 92.44
CA GLN A 12 -2.70 5.18 91.75
C GLN A 12 -2.93 3.69 91.44
N VAL A 13 -3.69 2.98 92.28
CA VAL A 13 -4.00 1.55 92.07
C VAL A 13 -5.07 1.36 90.98
N LEU A 14 -6.03 2.30 90.88
CA LEU A 14 -7.08 2.28 89.86
C LEU A 14 -6.55 2.62 88.44
N SER A 15 -5.55 3.51 88.34
CA SER A 15 -4.91 3.85 87.06
C SER A 15 -4.04 2.71 86.51
N LEU A 16 -3.34 1.97 87.38
CA LEU A 16 -2.47 0.87 86.97
C LEU A 16 -3.26 -0.35 86.48
N MET A 17 -4.41 -0.65 87.10
CA MET A 17 -5.33 -1.69 86.60
C MET A 17 -6.02 -1.32 85.30
N SER A 18 -6.37 -0.05 85.08
CA SER A 18 -6.97 0.40 83.80
C SER A 18 -5.98 0.25 82.64
N VAL A 19 -4.71 0.64 82.83
CA VAL A 19 -3.67 0.55 81.79
C VAL A 19 -3.29 -0.90 81.48
N THR A 20 -3.23 -1.80 82.48
CA THR A 20 -2.95 -3.23 82.25
C THR A 20 -4.13 -3.96 81.60
N LEU A 21 -5.37 -3.59 81.93
CA LEU A 21 -6.56 -4.13 81.26
C LEU A 21 -6.62 -3.66 79.79
N LEU A 22 -6.25 -2.41 79.50
CA LEU A 22 -6.19 -1.86 78.14
C LEU A 22 -5.09 -2.52 77.29
N LEU A 23 -3.95 -2.87 77.90
CA LEU A 23 -2.86 -3.62 77.24
C LEU A 23 -3.23 -5.09 76.97
N LEU A 24 -3.99 -5.74 77.86
CA LEU A 24 -4.46 -7.11 77.66
C LEU A 24 -5.57 -7.20 76.59
N VAL A 25 -6.42 -6.18 76.46
CA VAL A 25 -7.41 -6.07 75.37
C VAL A 25 -6.73 -5.80 74.03
N MET A 26 -5.63 -5.04 74.01
CA MET A 26 -4.84 -4.82 72.77
C MET A 26 -4.12 -6.09 72.28
N LEU A 27 -3.77 -7.03 73.17
CA LEU A 27 -3.11 -8.29 72.79
C LEU A 27 -4.07 -9.39 72.35
N SER A 28 -5.36 -9.29 72.68
CA SER A 28 -6.42 -10.24 72.30
C SER A 28 -7.23 -9.80 71.07
N ALA A 29 -6.90 -8.65 70.49
CA ALA A 29 -7.57 -8.06 69.32
C ALA A 29 -6.91 -8.41 67.97
N CYS A 30 -5.80 -9.15 67.96
CA CYS A 30 -5.25 -9.71 66.73
C CYS A 30 -5.92 -11.07 66.46
N GLY A 31 -6.62 -11.19 65.32
CA GLY A 31 -7.14 -12.46 64.82
C GLY A 31 -6.04 -13.53 64.64
N ASP A 32 -6.44 -14.74 64.23
CA ASP A 32 -5.49 -15.84 64.00
C ASP A 32 -4.44 -15.45 62.93
N PRO A 33 -3.15 -15.31 63.28
CA PRO A 33 -2.10 -14.89 62.34
C PRO A 33 -1.97 -15.83 61.13
N GLN A 34 -2.33 -17.10 61.28
CA GLN A 34 -2.28 -18.07 60.20
C GLN A 34 -3.30 -17.73 59.10
N VAL A 35 -4.50 -17.28 59.46
CA VAL A 35 -5.57 -16.97 58.49
C VAL A 35 -5.27 -15.66 57.75
N GLN A 36 -4.71 -14.68 58.44
CA GLN A 36 -4.20 -13.45 57.82
C GLN A 36 -3.05 -13.72 56.84
N SER A 37 -2.12 -14.61 57.21
CA SER A 37 -1.03 -15.05 56.33
C SER A 37 -1.57 -15.75 55.09
N ASN A 38 -2.54 -16.67 55.24
CA ASN A 38 -3.18 -17.36 54.11
C ASN A 38 -3.84 -16.37 53.12
N ALA A 39 -4.59 -15.39 53.63
CA ALA A 39 -5.20 -14.36 52.78
C ALA A 39 -4.16 -13.57 51.98
N SER A 40 -3.01 -13.26 52.58
CA SER A 40 -1.91 -12.57 51.90
C SER A 40 -1.26 -13.44 50.83
N THR A 41 -1.07 -14.74 51.11
CA THR A 41 -0.57 -15.71 50.13
C THR A 41 -1.53 -15.89 48.95
N ASP A 42 -2.83 -15.99 49.21
CA ASP A 42 -3.84 -16.13 48.16
C ASP A 42 -3.95 -14.84 47.31
N LYS A 43 -3.78 -13.66 47.91
CA LYS A 43 -3.67 -12.41 47.16
C LYS A 43 -2.47 -12.43 46.22
N ALA A 44 -1.28 -12.79 46.72
CA ALA A 44 -0.08 -12.87 45.89
C ALA A 44 -0.23 -13.91 44.75
N ALA A 45 -0.98 -14.99 44.98
CA ALA A 45 -1.32 -15.98 43.95
C ALA A 45 -2.24 -15.40 42.87
N LEU A 46 -3.23 -14.60 43.25
CA LEU A 46 -4.09 -13.86 42.33
C LEU A 46 -3.28 -12.85 41.49
N ASP A 47 -2.46 -12.03 42.14
CA ASP A 47 -1.62 -11.03 41.48
C ASP A 47 -0.70 -11.69 40.43
N LYS A 48 -0.10 -12.84 40.78
CA LYS A 48 0.71 -13.63 39.85
C LYS A 48 -0.10 -14.20 38.70
N ALA A 49 -1.33 -14.65 38.95
CA ALA A 49 -2.21 -15.18 37.90
C ALA A 49 -2.63 -14.08 36.91
N ILE A 50 -2.97 -12.88 37.40
CA ILE A 50 -3.30 -11.73 36.56
C ILE A 50 -2.09 -11.34 35.70
N ALA A 51 -0.92 -11.19 36.32
CA ALA A 51 0.30 -10.85 35.59
C ALA A 51 0.66 -11.91 34.53
N HIS A 52 0.46 -13.20 34.85
CA HIS A 52 0.62 -14.28 33.89
C HIS A 52 -0.35 -14.15 32.71
N ALA A 53 -1.66 -14.03 32.98
CA ALA A 53 -2.70 -13.87 31.97
C ALA A 53 -2.39 -12.71 31.00
N GLN A 54 -1.96 -11.55 31.53
CA GLN A 54 -1.54 -10.41 30.71
C GLN A 54 -0.31 -10.76 29.85
N SER A 55 0.72 -11.37 30.44
CA SER A 55 1.95 -11.75 29.72
C SER A 55 1.72 -12.73 28.57
N VAL A 56 0.73 -13.63 28.72
CA VAL A 56 0.35 -14.60 27.68
C VAL A 56 -0.67 -14.04 26.68
N GLY A 57 -1.09 -12.79 26.86
CA GLY A 57 -1.87 -12.02 25.89
C GLY A 57 -3.38 -11.99 26.12
N VAL A 58 -3.86 -12.25 27.33
CA VAL A 58 -5.24 -11.95 27.70
C VAL A 58 -5.40 -10.42 27.76
N PRO A 59 -6.33 -9.82 27.00
CA PRO A 59 -6.55 -8.38 27.04
C PRO A 59 -7.04 -7.88 28.40
N ASP A 60 -6.62 -6.68 28.77
CA ASP A 60 -7.09 -6.01 30.00
C ASP A 60 -8.61 -5.81 30.02
N THR A 61 -9.23 -5.67 28.84
CA THR A 61 -10.70 -5.57 28.72
C THR A 61 -11.41 -6.82 29.23
N LEU A 62 -10.80 -8.00 29.07
CA LEU A 62 -11.33 -9.25 29.61
C LEU A 62 -11.03 -9.41 31.11
N LEU A 63 -9.91 -8.88 31.60
CA LEU A 63 -9.52 -8.93 33.02
C LEU A 63 -10.26 -7.92 33.90
N HIS A 64 -10.78 -6.85 33.32
CA HIS A 64 -11.39 -5.72 34.04
C HIS A 64 -12.46 -6.11 35.09
N PRO A 65 -13.38 -7.07 34.83
CA PRO A 65 -14.35 -7.51 35.84
C PRO A 65 -13.69 -8.13 37.08
N ILE A 66 -12.59 -8.87 36.90
CA ILE A 66 -11.82 -9.50 37.99
C ILE A 66 -11.09 -8.43 38.80
N LEU A 67 -10.43 -7.49 38.11
CA LEU A 67 -9.74 -6.35 38.77
C LEU A 67 -10.71 -5.49 39.58
N ASN A 68 -11.92 -5.25 39.06
CA ASN A 68 -12.95 -4.52 39.79
C ASN A 68 -13.44 -5.28 41.03
N GLN A 69 -13.53 -6.61 40.95
CA GLN A 69 -13.90 -7.42 42.10
C GLN A 69 -12.78 -7.46 43.15
N GLU A 70 -11.52 -7.56 42.72
CA GLU A 70 -10.34 -7.46 43.60
C GLU A 70 -10.33 -6.10 44.33
N ASN A 71 -10.53 -5.00 43.60
CA ASN A 71 -10.59 -3.66 44.19
C ASN A 71 -11.72 -3.51 45.22
N LYS A 72 -12.90 -4.11 44.98
CA LYS A 72 -13.99 -4.10 45.96
C LYS A 72 -13.61 -4.82 47.25
N ILE A 73 -12.90 -5.93 47.14
CA ILE A 73 -12.44 -6.73 48.28
C ILE A 73 -11.30 -6.03 49.04
N ASN A 74 -10.36 -5.41 48.32
CA ASN A 74 -9.25 -4.65 48.92
C ASN A 74 -9.73 -3.39 49.68
N ASN A 75 -10.91 -2.86 49.34
CA ASN A 75 -11.49 -1.67 49.97
C ASN A 75 -12.39 -1.98 51.19
N THR A 76 -12.43 -3.22 51.67
CA THR A 76 -13.08 -3.56 52.94
C THR A 76 -12.11 -3.43 54.12
N ASN A 77 -12.62 -3.14 55.31
CA ASN A 77 -11.81 -3.01 56.53
C ASN A 77 -12.06 -4.18 57.48
N GLU A 78 -11.03 -4.56 58.24
CA GLU A 78 -11.15 -5.55 59.30
C GLU A 78 -12.18 -5.09 60.37
N PRO A 79 -13.13 -5.94 60.79
CA PRO A 79 -14.06 -5.61 61.85
C PRO A 79 -13.35 -5.35 63.18
N VAL A 80 -13.79 -4.34 63.93
CA VAL A 80 -13.27 -4.08 65.29
C VAL A 80 -13.67 -5.23 66.21
N THR A 81 -12.68 -5.91 66.79
CA THR A 81 -12.89 -7.01 67.74
C THR A 81 -12.57 -6.56 69.17
N LEU A 82 -13.51 -6.75 70.11
CA LEU A 82 -13.32 -6.38 71.53
C LEU A 82 -13.31 -7.59 72.48
N PHE A 83 -13.96 -8.69 72.11
CA PHE A 83 -14.20 -9.83 72.99
C PHE A 83 -14.07 -11.20 72.30
N SER A 84 -13.82 -11.21 70.99
CA SER A 84 -13.68 -12.43 70.18
C SER A 84 -12.86 -12.15 68.93
N THR A 85 -11.94 -13.04 68.60
CA THR A 85 -11.16 -13.00 67.35
C THR A 85 -11.95 -13.52 66.15
N GLN A 86 -13.12 -14.13 66.36
CA GLN A 86 -13.93 -14.75 65.31
C GLN A 86 -14.28 -13.80 64.15
N PRO A 87 -14.71 -12.54 64.37
CA PRO A 87 -15.01 -11.62 63.27
C PRO A 87 -13.80 -11.28 62.40
N ALA A 88 -12.61 -11.17 63.00
CA ALA A 88 -11.35 -10.96 62.28
C ALA A 88 -10.94 -12.22 61.50
N THR A 89 -11.04 -13.39 62.15
CA THR A 89 -10.78 -14.69 61.50
C THR A 89 -11.72 -14.94 60.31
N ASP A 90 -13.02 -14.66 60.46
CA ASP A 90 -14.02 -14.80 59.39
C ASP A 90 -13.74 -13.83 58.24
N TYR A 91 -13.34 -12.59 58.57
CA TYR A 91 -12.94 -11.60 57.58
C TYR A 91 -11.77 -12.10 56.71
N TYR A 92 -10.65 -12.51 57.32
CA TYR A 92 -9.49 -13.00 56.56
C TYR A 92 -9.78 -14.33 55.84
N SER A 93 -10.63 -15.21 56.41
CA SER A 93 -11.06 -16.43 55.74
C SER A 93 -11.88 -16.13 54.47
N ASN A 94 -12.76 -15.12 54.52
CA ASN A 94 -13.52 -14.67 53.36
C ASN A 94 -12.63 -14.01 52.30
N LEU A 95 -11.64 -13.20 52.72
CA LEU A 95 -10.64 -12.64 51.79
C LEU A 95 -9.89 -13.75 51.04
N ALA A 96 -9.35 -14.72 51.77
CA ALA A 96 -8.65 -15.87 51.21
C ALA A 96 -9.51 -16.61 50.17
N ARG A 97 -10.75 -16.97 50.54
CA ARG A 97 -11.69 -17.65 49.63
C ARG A 97 -12.01 -16.82 48.38
N ASN A 98 -12.17 -15.51 48.53
CA ASN A 98 -12.43 -14.62 47.40
C ASN A 98 -11.22 -14.53 46.46
N TYR A 99 -10.00 -14.37 46.97
CA TYR A 99 -8.78 -14.37 46.13
C TYR A 99 -8.56 -15.70 45.41
N GLN A 100 -8.82 -16.83 46.08
CA GLN A 100 -8.80 -18.15 45.43
C GLN A 100 -9.82 -18.26 44.30
N THR A 101 -11.04 -17.76 44.52
CA THR A 101 -12.10 -17.74 43.50
C THR A 101 -11.69 -16.90 42.30
N LEU A 102 -11.19 -15.68 42.53
CA LEU A 102 -10.70 -14.80 41.47
C LEU A 102 -9.52 -15.43 40.71
N THR A 103 -8.63 -16.15 41.40
CA THR A 103 -7.50 -16.85 40.76
C THR A 103 -7.98 -17.91 39.78
N VAL A 104 -9.00 -18.71 40.16
CA VAL A 104 -9.62 -19.69 39.26
C VAL A 104 -10.31 -19.00 38.09
N GLN A 105 -10.99 -17.87 38.31
CA GLN A 105 -11.61 -17.08 37.25
C GLN A 105 -10.59 -16.57 36.23
N VAL A 106 -9.41 -16.08 36.69
CA VAL A 106 -8.33 -15.65 35.78
C VAL A 106 -7.86 -16.80 34.89
N ARG A 107 -7.63 -17.99 35.47
CA ARG A 107 -7.21 -19.17 34.70
C ARG A 107 -8.28 -19.65 33.73
N GLY A 108 -9.55 -19.61 34.13
CA GLY A 108 -10.68 -19.92 33.25
C GLY A 108 -10.77 -18.94 32.07
N LEU A 109 -10.57 -17.65 32.35
CA LEU A 109 -10.56 -16.59 31.34
C LEU A 109 -9.40 -16.77 30.35
N GLU A 110 -8.22 -17.15 30.82
CA GLU A 110 -7.08 -17.48 29.97
C GLU A 110 -7.43 -18.62 29.00
N SER A 111 -8.02 -19.71 29.49
CA SER A 111 -8.46 -20.83 28.64
C SER A 111 -9.50 -20.41 27.60
N GLN A 112 -10.50 -19.61 28.02
CA GLN A 112 -11.53 -19.08 27.13
C GLN A 112 -10.92 -18.18 26.05
N ALA A 113 -10.04 -17.26 26.43
CA ALA A 113 -9.35 -16.37 25.50
C ALA A 113 -8.52 -17.18 24.50
N THR A 114 -7.78 -18.18 24.95
CA THR A 114 -7.00 -19.09 24.10
C THR A 114 -7.89 -19.77 23.05
N GLN A 115 -9.04 -20.32 23.46
CA GLN A 115 -9.97 -20.97 22.53
C GLN A 115 -10.57 -19.97 21.52
N GLN A 116 -10.99 -18.79 21.99
CA GLN A 116 -11.57 -17.77 21.14
C GLN A 116 -10.57 -17.26 20.10
N TYR A 117 -9.35 -16.94 20.52
CA TYR A 117 -8.30 -16.49 19.59
C TYR A 117 -7.83 -17.60 18.67
N GLY A 118 -7.76 -18.86 19.15
CA GLY A 118 -7.46 -20.01 18.30
C GLY A 118 -8.50 -20.20 17.19
N HIS A 119 -9.79 -20.04 17.51
CA HIS A 119 -10.84 -20.09 16.51
C HIS A 119 -10.72 -18.95 15.48
N GLN A 120 -10.53 -17.72 15.94
CA GLN A 120 -10.37 -16.56 15.05
C GLN A 120 -9.14 -16.71 14.14
N ALA A 121 -7.99 -17.12 14.69
CA ALA A 121 -6.77 -17.37 13.92
C ALA A 121 -6.98 -18.45 12.85
N SER A 122 -7.77 -19.49 13.16
CA SER A 122 -8.13 -20.53 12.18
C SER A 122 -8.95 -19.99 11.02
N ILE A 123 -9.92 -19.10 11.31
CA ILE A 123 -10.73 -18.43 10.27
C ILE A 123 -9.83 -17.55 9.41
N ASP A 124 -9.03 -16.68 10.02
CA ASP A 124 -8.17 -15.75 9.27
C ASP A 124 -7.13 -16.49 8.42
N LEU A 125 -6.55 -17.59 8.92
CA LEU A 125 -5.63 -18.43 8.16
C LEU A 125 -6.32 -19.12 6.99
N LYS A 126 -7.56 -19.59 7.16
CA LYS A 126 -8.36 -20.15 6.07
C LYS A 126 -8.66 -19.10 5.01
N ASP A 127 -9.03 -17.88 5.42
CA ASP A 127 -9.28 -16.77 4.52
C ASP A 127 -8.01 -16.42 3.72
N PHE A 128 -6.86 -16.37 4.38
CA PHE A 128 -5.56 -16.16 3.74
C PHE A 128 -5.25 -17.26 2.70
N SER A 129 -5.37 -18.53 3.09
CA SER A 129 -5.14 -19.65 2.16
C SER A 129 -6.10 -19.62 0.97
N SER A 130 -7.38 -19.29 1.21
CA SER A 130 -8.41 -19.20 0.17
C SER A 130 -8.12 -18.09 -0.84
N ILE A 131 -7.80 -16.88 -0.37
CA ILE A 131 -7.52 -15.76 -1.29
C ILE A 131 -6.20 -15.97 -2.04
N LEU A 132 -5.20 -16.60 -1.42
CA LEU A 132 -3.96 -16.96 -2.10
C LEU A 132 -4.23 -17.91 -3.27
N SER A 133 -4.98 -18.99 -3.01
CA SER A 133 -5.37 -19.93 -4.05
C SER A 133 -6.17 -19.24 -5.16
N GLN A 134 -7.13 -18.39 -4.80
CA GLN A 134 -7.89 -17.60 -5.76
C GLN A 134 -6.98 -16.76 -6.66
N ARG A 135 -6.01 -16.01 -6.10
CA ARG A 135 -5.08 -15.18 -6.89
C ARG A 135 -4.19 -16.03 -7.81
N GLN A 136 -3.71 -17.18 -7.32
CA GLN A 136 -2.94 -18.11 -8.15
C GLN A 136 -3.77 -18.63 -9.34
N THR A 137 -5.05 -19.00 -9.12
CA THR A 137 -5.94 -19.46 -10.20
C THR A 137 -6.31 -18.36 -11.20
N GLN A 138 -6.29 -17.10 -10.76
CA GLN A 138 -6.45 -15.93 -11.63
C GLN A 138 -5.19 -15.63 -12.46
N GLY A 139 -4.09 -16.35 -12.25
CA GLY A 139 -2.85 -16.19 -13.01
C GLY A 139 -1.90 -15.12 -12.46
N PHE A 140 -2.15 -14.59 -11.26
CA PHE A 140 -1.23 -13.66 -10.61
C PHE A 140 0.02 -14.39 -10.13
N VAL A 141 1.12 -14.27 -10.87
CA VAL A 141 2.39 -14.95 -10.53
C VAL A 141 3.01 -14.38 -9.24
N GLU A 142 2.75 -13.12 -8.91
CA GLU A 142 3.17 -12.44 -7.67
C GLU A 142 2.53 -13.04 -6.43
N ALA A 143 1.37 -13.70 -6.58
CA ALA A 143 0.76 -14.42 -5.48
C ALA A 143 1.70 -15.50 -4.92
N GLN A 144 2.63 -16.02 -5.73
CA GLN A 144 3.63 -17.00 -5.29
C GLN A 144 4.51 -16.49 -4.14
N ASN A 145 4.74 -15.17 -4.05
CA ASN A 145 5.54 -14.55 -3.00
C ASN A 145 4.95 -14.77 -1.60
N PHE A 146 3.65 -15.08 -1.50
CA PHE A 146 2.94 -15.32 -0.24
C PHE A 146 3.01 -16.78 0.25
N THR A 147 3.54 -17.71 -0.55
CA THR A 147 3.57 -19.14 -0.21
C THR A 147 4.42 -19.41 1.02
N ASN A 148 5.57 -18.73 1.15
CA ASN A 148 6.44 -18.83 2.32
C ASN A 148 5.75 -18.29 3.57
N THR A 149 5.06 -17.16 3.45
CA THR A 149 4.26 -16.57 4.53
C THR A 149 3.16 -17.53 4.97
N LEU A 150 2.44 -18.16 4.04
CA LEU A 150 1.41 -19.15 4.38
C LEU A 150 2.00 -20.32 5.16
N THR A 151 3.12 -20.87 4.69
CA THR A 151 3.81 -21.99 5.36
C THR A 151 4.25 -21.60 6.77
N GLN A 152 4.83 -20.42 6.92
CA GLN A 152 5.25 -19.90 8.23
C GLN A 152 4.05 -19.76 9.18
N VAL A 153 2.97 -19.13 8.74
CA VAL A 153 1.79 -18.89 9.58
C VAL A 153 1.08 -20.20 9.93
N GLN A 154 1.05 -21.19 9.04
CA GLN A 154 0.56 -22.54 9.35
C GLN A 154 1.40 -23.22 10.43
N ASN A 155 2.73 -23.09 10.38
CA ASN A 155 3.61 -23.63 11.42
C ASN A 155 3.41 -22.92 12.77
N GLU A 156 3.27 -21.59 12.76
CA GLU A 156 2.97 -20.79 13.95
C GLU A 156 1.61 -21.18 14.56
N MET A 157 0.59 -21.41 13.73
CA MET A 157 -0.72 -21.90 14.16
C MET A 157 -0.62 -23.28 14.85
N ASN A 158 0.16 -24.20 14.28
CA ASN A 158 0.34 -25.55 14.84
C ASN A 158 1.11 -25.55 16.18
N GLN A 159 1.93 -24.52 16.42
CA GLN A 159 2.72 -24.38 17.64
C GLN A 159 2.06 -23.49 18.70
N ALA A 160 1.01 -22.74 18.33
CA ALA A 160 0.35 -21.81 19.22
C ALA A 160 -0.43 -22.52 20.33
N GLN A 161 -0.20 -22.09 21.56
CA GLN A 161 -0.85 -22.58 22.78
C GLN A 161 -1.42 -21.45 23.65
N LEU A 162 -0.98 -20.22 23.41
CA LEU A 162 -1.32 -19.05 24.21
C LEU A 162 -2.09 -18.00 23.39
N PRO A 163 -2.94 -17.18 24.02
CA PRO A 163 -3.71 -16.12 23.35
C PRO A 163 -2.86 -15.25 22.43
N LYS A 164 -1.71 -14.76 22.92
CA LYS A 164 -0.79 -13.89 22.18
C LYS A 164 -0.30 -14.52 20.88
N GLN A 165 -0.05 -15.82 20.87
CA GLN A 165 0.44 -16.53 19.68
C GLN A 165 -0.65 -16.64 18.62
N PHE A 166 -1.88 -16.99 19.03
CA PHE A 166 -3.03 -16.99 18.11
C PHE A 166 -3.35 -15.60 17.57
N ILE A 167 -3.23 -14.55 18.38
CA ILE A 167 -3.37 -13.16 17.93
C ILE A 167 -2.33 -12.83 16.85
N GLN A 168 -1.07 -13.25 17.01
CA GLN A 168 -0.04 -13.04 15.98
C GLN A 168 -0.35 -13.76 14.67
N VAL A 169 -0.81 -15.02 14.74
CA VAL A 169 -1.25 -15.80 13.57
C VAL A 169 -2.39 -15.09 12.83
N SER A 170 -3.40 -14.64 13.58
CA SER A 170 -4.54 -13.88 13.06
C SER A 170 -4.07 -12.60 12.35
N GLN A 171 -3.23 -11.79 13.01
CA GLN A 171 -2.72 -10.53 12.45
C GLN A 171 -1.92 -10.74 11.16
N LYS A 172 -1.01 -11.71 11.12
CA LYS A 172 -0.23 -12.03 9.91
C LYS A 172 -1.13 -12.52 8.78
N SER A 173 -2.11 -13.36 9.08
CA SER A 173 -3.08 -13.85 8.11
C SER A 173 -3.93 -12.72 7.53
N GLN A 174 -4.39 -11.79 8.38
CA GLN A 174 -5.17 -10.62 7.96
C GLN A 174 -4.33 -9.66 7.09
N GLN A 175 -3.08 -9.39 7.47
CA GLN A 175 -2.16 -8.56 6.67
C GLN A 175 -1.90 -9.17 5.30
N ALA A 176 -1.62 -10.48 5.23
CA ALA A 176 -1.40 -11.17 3.97
C ALA A 176 -2.66 -11.22 3.10
N THR A 177 -3.83 -11.44 3.72
CA THR A 177 -5.13 -11.36 3.04
C THR A 177 -5.36 -9.97 2.44
N GLN A 178 -5.10 -8.91 3.20
CA GLN A 178 -5.25 -7.54 2.72
C GLN A 178 -4.27 -7.24 1.57
N ALA A 179 -3.02 -7.68 1.67
CA ALA A 179 -2.03 -7.52 0.61
C ALA A 179 -2.50 -8.22 -0.69
N LEU A 180 -3.02 -9.45 -0.60
CA LEU A 180 -3.56 -10.19 -1.76
C LEU A 180 -4.84 -9.56 -2.33
N ARG A 181 -5.63 -8.83 -1.53
CA ARG A 181 -6.73 -8.02 -2.04
C ARG A 181 -6.19 -6.85 -2.86
N LEU A 182 -5.25 -6.10 -2.29
CA LEU A 182 -4.61 -4.93 -2.92
C LEU A 182 -3.79 -5.29 -4.16
N LEU A 183 -3.22 -6.50 -4.22
CA LEU A 183 -2.54 -7.01 -5.41
C LEU A 183 -3.43 -6.90 -6.67
N GLY A 184 -4.70 -7.31 -6.55
CA GLY A 184 -5.64 -7.20 -7.66
C GLY A 184 -5.87 -5.75 -8.10
N THR A 185 -6.12 -4.86 -7.14
CA THR A 185 -6.31 -3.43 -7.41
C THR A 185 -5.08 -2.79 -8.03
N ALA A 186 -3.88 -3.06 -7.51
CA ALA A 186 -2.64 -2.54 -8.04
C ALA A 186 -2.37 -3.04 -9.47
N ASN A 187 -2.71 -4.29 -9.79
CA ASN A 187 -2.62 -4.81 -11.16
C ASN A 187 -3.57 -4.08 -12.12
N ASP A 188 -4.81 -3.81 -11.69
CA ASP A 188 -5.81 -3.12 -12.52
C ASP A 188 -5.37 -1.68 -12.81
N GLU A 189 -4.83 -0.98 -11.80
CA GLU A 189 -4.24 0.36 -11.96
C GLU A 189 -3.02 0.34 -12.89
N LEU A 190 -2.13 -0.65 -12.74
CA LEU A 190 -0.94 -0.78 -13.58
C LEU A 190 -1.32 -1.06 -15.05
N THR A 191 -2.29 -1.95 -15.27
CA THR A 191 -2.83 -2.25 -16.60
C THR A 191 -3.47 -1.01 -17.23
N SER A 192 -4.20 -0.22 -16.44
CA SER A 192 -4.81 1.03 -16.89
C SER A 192 -3.76 2.08 -17.28
N PHE A 193 -2.70 2.21 -16.47
CA PHE A 193 -1.58 3.11 -16.76
C PHE A 193 -0.82 2.68 -18.03
N GLN A 194 -0.54 1.39 -18.22
CA GLN A 194 0.04 0.85 -19.45
C GLN A 194 -0.82 1.17 -20.69
N ALA A 195 -2.14 1.03 -20.58
CA ALA A 195 -3.07 1.37 -21.66
C ALA A 195 -3.07 2.86 -21.99
N LEU A 196 -2.95 3.72 -20.97
CA LEU A 196 -2.80 5.17 -21.14
C LEU A 196 -1.50 5.51 -21.89
N ILE A 197 -0.36 4.97 -21.46
CA ILE A 197 0.94 5.15 -22.16
C ILE A 197 0.83 4.73 -23.63
N LYS A 198 0.23 3.56 -23.91
CA LYS A 198 0.03 3.08 -25.29
C LYS A 198 -0.80 4.07 -26.12
N THR A 199 -1.82 4.66 -25.53
CA THR A 199 -2.68 5.67 -26.19
C THR A 199 -1.88 6.94 -26.50
N LEU A 200 -1.10 7.46 -25.55
CA LEU A 200 -0.23 8.62 -25.75
C LEU A 200 0.80 8.35 -26.86
N LYS A 201 1.40 7.16 -26.87
CA LYS A 201 2.37 6.73 -27.88
C LYS A 201 1.74 6.65 -29.27
N SER A 202 0.52 6.12 -29.39
CA SER A 202 -0.23 6.11 -30.66
C SER A 202 -0.57 7.52 -31.16
N SER A 203 -0.68 8.48 -30.24
CA SER A 203 -0.87 9.90 -30.54
C SER A 203 0.46 10.62 -30.86
N ASN A 204 1.57 9.88 -30.98
CA ASN A 204 2.93 10.37 -31.24
C ASN A 204 3.44 11.37 -30.17
N LEU A 205 2.98 11.21 -28.92
CA LEU A 205 3.55 11.92 -27.79
C LEU A 205 4.80 11.19 -27.29
N ASP A 206 5.77 11.95 -26.80
CA ASP A 206 6.95 11.39 -26.13
C ASP A 206 6.53 10.81 -24.77
N THR A 207 6.61 9.48 -24.67
CA THR A 207 6.28 8.72 -23.46
C THR A 207 7.50 8.27 -22.68
N THR A 208 8.72 8.70 -23.04
CA THR A 208 9.98 8.14 -22.49
C THR A 208 10.01 8.14 -20.96
N ALA A 209 9.58 9.23 -20.31
CA ALA A 209 9.52 9.32 -18.86
C ALA A 209 8.45 8.41 -18.24
N LEU A 210 7.30 8.25 -18.91
CA LEU A 210 6.20 7.39 -18.44
C LEU A 210 6.55 5.90 -18.63
N ASP A 211 7.23 5.54 -19.73
CA ASP A 211 7.73 4.19 -19.99
C ASP A 211 8.74 3.76 -18.89
N GLN A 212 9.61 4.68 -18.45
CA GLN A 212 10.55 4.44 -17.35
C GLN A 212 9.81 4.22 -16.01
N GLN A 213 8.81 5.05 -15.72
CA GLN A 213 7.98 4.91 -14.52
C GLN A 213 7.23 3.58 -14.50
N GLU A 214 6.62 3.19 -15.61
CA GLU A 214 5.92 1.91 -15.75
C GLU A 214 6.85 0.71 -15.48
N THR A 215 8.09 0.77 -15.98
CA THR A 215 9.09 -0.28 -15.71
C THR A 215 9.43 -0.39 -14.22
N GLU A 216 9.58 0.76 -13.53
CA GLU A 216 9.82 0.81 -12.09
C GLU A 216 8.63 0.28 -11.29
N ASP A 217 7.41 0.64 -11.66
CA ASP A 217 6.19 0.18 -10.99
C ASP A 217 5.96 -1.32 -11.20
N VAL A 218 6.22 -1.85 -12.40
CA VAL A 218 6.21 -3.30 -12.66
C VAL A 218 7.21 -4.00 -11.73
N GLN A 219 8.42 -3.47 -11.59
CA GLN A 219 9.43 -4.08 -10.72
C GLN A 219 9.00 -4.06 -9.24
N GLN A 220 8.46 -2.94 -8.76
CA GLN A 220 7.95 -2.82 -7.39
C GLN A 220 6.77 -3.78 -7.17
N PHE A 221 5.84 -3.85 -8.12
CA PHE A 221 4.69 -4.76 -8.08
C PHE A 221 5.11 -6.22 -7.96
N ARG A 222 6.12 -6.65 -8.72
CA ARG A 222 6.64 -8.03 -8.69
C ARG A 222 7.26 -8.42 -7.34
N GLN A 223 7.72 -7.44 -6.56
CA GLN A 223 8.39 -7.64 -5.27
C GLN A 223 7.49 -7.36 -4.07
N ALA A 224 6.31 -6.76 -4.28
CA ALA A 224 5.40 -6.37 -3.22
C ALA A 224 4.83 -7.58 -2.47
N THR A 225 4.88 -7.52 -1.14
CA THR A 225 4.36 -8.60 -0.27
C THR A 225 3.54 -8.08 0.91
N THR A 226 3.50 -6.77 1.12
CA THR A 226 2.77 -6.15 2.23
C THR A 226 1.68 -5.20 1.74
N PRO A 227 0.67 -4.89 2.57
CA PRO A 227 -0.32 -3.87 2.22
C PRO A 227 0.28 -2.49 1.96
N ALA A 228 1.39 -2.15 2.63
CA ALA A 228 2.07 -0.87 2.45
C ALA A 228 2.69 -0.76 1.05
N ASP A 229 3.32 -1.83 0.57
CA ASP A 229 3.93 -1.88 -0.77
C ASP A 229 2.86 -1.61 -1.85
N PHE A 230 1.74 -2.34 -1.80
CA PHE A 230 0.68 -2.19 -2.80
C PHE A 230 -0.01 -0.82 -2.72
N ASN A 231 -0.25 -0.29 -1.52
CA ASN A 231 -0.81 1.06 -1.39
C ASN A 231 0.13 2.13 -1.96
N GLN A 232 1.45 1.97 -1.80
CA GLN A 232 2.42 2.89 -2.38
C GLN A 232 2.40 2.82 -3.91
N ILE A 233 2.36 1.61 -4.49
CA ILE A 233 2.24 1.42 -5.94
C ILE A 233 0.96 2.07 -6.48
N ILE A 234 -0.19 1.78 -5.85
CA ILE A 234 -1.49 2.38 -6.23
C ILE A 234 -1.43 3.91 -6.18
N LYS A 235 -0.80 4.48 -5.14
CA LYS A 235 -0.64 5.94 -5.02
C LYS A 235 0.24 6.51 -6.13
N ASN A 236 1.35 5.84 -6.48
CA ASN A 236 2.23 6.26 -7.55
C ASN A 236 1.51 6.24 -8.90
N LEU A 237 0.84 5.13 -9.23
CA LEU A 237 0.09 4.95 -10.47
C LEU A 237 -1.01 6.00 -10.64
N ASN A 238 -1.70 6.36 -9.56
CA ASN A 238 -2.70 7.43 -9.58
C ASN A 238 -2.08 8.79 -9.92
N ALA A 239 -0.94 9.15 -9.30
CA ALA A 239 -0.25 10.40 -9.56
C ALA A 239 0.32 10.47 -10.99
N GLN A 240 0.89 9.37 -11.48
CA GLN A 240 1.42 9.27 -12.84
C GLN A 240 0.30 9.33 -13.88
N SER A 241 -0.84 8.67 -13.64
CA SER A 241 -2.01 8.73 -14.52
C SER A 241 -2.57 10.16 -14.62
N GLN A 242 -2.61 10.92 -13.52
CA GLN A 242 -2.98 12.34 -13.55
C GLN A 242 -1.99 13.20 -14.36
N THR A 243 -0.70 12.91 -14.21
CA THR A 243 0.37 13.58 -14.99
C THR A 243 0.21 13.28 -16.48
N ALA A 244 0.03 12.01 -16.84
CA ALA A 244 -0.18 11.55 -18.21
C ALA A 244 -1.44 12.17 -18.84
N ASN A 245 -2.55 12.27 -18.10
CA ASN A 245 -3.76 12.95 -18.55
C ASN A 245 -3.53 14.46 -18.78
N THR A 246 -2.70 15.10 -17.94
CA THR A 246 -2.35 16.52 -18.10
C THR A 246 -1.52 16.73 -19.36
N ILE A 247 -0.50 15.88 -19.59
CA ILE A 247 0.30 15.86 -20.83
C ILE A 247 -0.61 15.66 -22.04
N SER A 248 -1.53 14.69 -21.98
CA SER A 248 -2.50 14.44 -23.05
C SER A 248 -3.34 15.69 -23.37
N THR A 249 -3.88 16.34 -22.34
CA THR A 249 -4.76 17.50 -22.50
C THR A 249 -4.01 18.67 -23.13
N GLN A 250 -2.73 18.86 -22.77
CA GLN A 250 -1.92 19.97 -23.25
C GLN A 250 -1.29 19.70 -24.61
N ALA A 251 -0.76 18.50 -24.86
CA ALA A 251 0.11 18.24 -26.00
C ALA A 251 -0.64 17.75 -27.25
N VAL A 252 -1.75 17.02 -27.09
CA VAL A 252 -2.45 16.42 -28.24
C VAL A 252 -2.94 17.45 -29.27
N PRO A 253 -3.50 18.62 -28.90
CA PRO A 253 -3.86 19.64 -29.87
C PRO A 253 -2.66 20.11 -30.72
N TYR A 254 -1.50 20.35 -30.10
CA TYR A 254 -0.31 20.85 -30.82
C TYR A 254 0.28 19.80 -31.74
N VAL A 255 0.42 18.56 -31.28
CA VAL A 255 0.93 17.46 -32.12
C VAL A 255 -0.04 17.16 -33.27
N GLY A 256 -1.35 17.24 -33.02
CA GLY A 256 -2.35 17.13 -34.06
C GLY A 256 -2.23 18.23 -35.12
N GLN A 257 -2.10 19.49 -34.72
CA GLN A 257 -1.89 20.59 -35.66
C GLN A 257 -0.59 20.43 -36.47
N PHE A 258 0.49 19.98 -35.82
CA PHE A 258 1.76 19.73 -36.50
C PHE A 258 1.64 18.64 -37.58
N LYS A 259 1.01 17.50 -37.26
CA LYS A 259 0.79 16.42 -38.23
C LYS A 259 -0.16 16.84 -39.36
N LEU A 260 -1.20 17.61 -39.07
CA LEU A 260 -2.04 18.22 -40.11
C LEU A 260 -1.20 19.10 -41.04
N GLY A 261 -0.28 19.91 -40.48
CA GLY A 261 0.67 20.69 -41.28
C GLY A 261 1.55 19.83 -42.19
N GLN A 262 2.03 18.67 -41.71
CA GLN A 262 2.78 17.72 -42.54
C GLN A 262 1.91 17.12 -43.66
N PHE A 263 0.66 16.76 -43.35
CA PHE A 263 -0.25 16.23 -44.36
C PHE A 263 -0.57 17.28 -45.42
N GLN A 264 -0.86 18.52 -45.02
CA GLN A 264 -1.03 19.64 -45.95
C GLN A 264 0.21 19.85 -46.83
N ALA A 265 1.42 19.78 -46.27
CA ALA A 265 2.65 19.89 -47.07
C ALA A 265 2.78 18.77 -48.12
N SER A 266 2.35 17.54 -47.81
CA SER A 266 2.28 16.44 -48.79
C SER A 266 1.24 16.70 -49.88
N ILE A 267 0.07 17.25 -49.52
CA ILE A 267 -0.99 17.65 -50.46
C ILE A 267 -0.47 18.73 -51.42
N ASP A 268 0.22 19.74 -50.88
CA ASP A 268 0.81 20.81 -51.67
C ASP A 268 1.84 20.27 -52.67
N LYS A 269 2.63 19.25 -52.29
CA LYS A 269 3.56 18.56 -53.21
C LYS A 269 2.84 17.77 -54.30
N VAL A 270 1.76 17.06 -53.98
CA VAL A 270 0.93 16.38 -54.99
C VAL A 270 0.46 17.40 -56.03
N LYS A 271 0.00 18.57 -55.58
CA LYS A 271 -0.42 19.66 -56.45
C LYS A 271 0.73 20.23 -57.29
N SER A 272 1.91 20.44 -56.70
CA SER A 272 3.07 20.99 -57.42
C SER A 272 3.60 20.04 -58.50
N TYR A 273 3.50 18.72 -58.29
CA TYR A 273 3.88 17.72 -59.28
C TYR A 273 2.77 17.41 -60.31
N GLY A 274 1.68 18.19 -60.33
CA GLY A 274 0.60 18.07 -61.31
C GLY A 274 -0.41 16.96 -61.02
N GLY A 275 -0.40 16.38 -59.82
CA GLY A 275 -1.39 15.39 -59.38
C GLY A 275 -2.72 16.02 -58.94
N ASN A 276 -3.77 15.19 -58.86
CA ASN A 276 -5.07 15.61 -58.31
C ASN A 276 -5.04 15.57 -56.77
N ALA A 277 -5.12 16.75 -56.14
CA ALA A 277 -5.08 16.92 -54.70
C ALA A 277 -6.47 16.89 -54.01
N ASP A 278 -7.57 16.89 -54.76
CA ASP A 278 -8.92 17.17 -54.23
C ASP A 278 -9.37 16.14 -53.18
N GLN A 279 -9.06 14.85 -53.40
CA GLN A 279 -9.40 13.81 -52.43
C GLN A 279 -8.64 14.00 -51.12
N TYR A 280 -7.34 14.30 -51.20
CA TYR A 280 -6.51 14.48 -50.02
C TYR A 280 -6.87 15.76 -49.27
N GLN A 281 -7.28 16.83 -49.97
CA GLN A 281 -7.77 18.05 -49.32
C GLN A 281 -9.06 17.78 -48.52
N LYS A 282 -10.00 17.00 -49.07
CA LYS A 282 -11.20 16.57 -48.32
C LYS A 282 -10.86 15.74 -47.09
N GLN A 283 -9.87 14.85 -47.19
CA GLN A 283 -9.37 14.08 -46.06
C GLN A 283 -8.76 14.99 -44.99
N TYR A 284 -7.94 15.96 -45.39
CA TYR A 284 -7.37 16.96 -44.47
C TYR A 284 -8.46 17.75 -43.74
N ASP A 285 -9.49 18.23 -44.44
CA ASP A 285 -10.58 18.99 -43.82
C ASP A 285 -11.37 18.13 -42.81
N ALA A 286 -11.58 16.84 -43.14
CA ALA A 286 -12.22 15.90 -42.23
C ALA A 286 -11.36 15.64 -40.98
N ASP A 287 -10.04 15.46 -41.14
CA ASP A 287 -9.10 15.29 -40.03
C ASP A 287 -9.05 16.56 -39.16
N LYS A 288 -9.04 17.74 -39.78
CA LYS A 288 -9.07 19.02 -39.07
C LYS A 288 -10.33 19.16 -38.23
N ALA A 289 -11.50 18.82 -38.77
CA ALA A 289 -12.75 18.84 -38.02
C ALA A 289 -12.73 17.85 -36.83
N LEU A 290 -12.13 16.67 -37.01
CA LEU A 290 -11.94 15.71 -35.91
C LEU A 290 -11.04 16.29 -34.81
N LEU A 291 -9.94 16.94 -35.17
CA LEU A 291 -9.04 17.60 -34.23
C LEU A 291 -9.75 18.72 -33.46
N ASP A 292 -10.47 19.59 -34.17
CA ASP A 292 -11.17 20.74 -33.57
C ASP A 292 -12.34 20.29 -32.67
N SER A 293 -12.93 19.11 -32.93
CA SER A 293 -13.96 18.50 -32.08
C SER A 293 -13.43 17.84 -30.80
N GLY A 294 -12.10 17.74 -30.64
CA GLY A 294 -11.46 17.02 -29.53
C GLY A 294 -11.54 15.50 -29.62
N ASN A 295 -11.96 14.94 -30.76
CA ASN A 295 -12.02 13.48 -30.97
C ASN A 295 -10.65 12.93 -31.39
N PHE A 296 -9.68 13.01 -30.47
CA PHE A 296 -8.28 12.77 -30.76
C PHE A 296 -7.95 11.34 -31.19
N VAL A 297 -8.60 10.32 -30.61
CA VAL A 297 -8.37 8.92 -30.99
C VAL A 297 -8.77 8.70 -32.46
N LYS A 298 -9.95 9.21 -32.85
CA LYS A 298 -10.42 9.09 -34.24
C LYS A 298 -9.57 9.94 -35.19
N PHE A 299 -9.23 11.17 -34.77
CA PHE A 299 -8.32 12.05 -35.49
C PHE A 299 -6.98 11.39 -35.78
N SER A 300 -6.29 10.85 -34.75
CA SER A 300 -4.97 10.25 -34.91
C SER A 300 -5.00 9.02 -35.81
N ALA A 301 -5.99 8.15 -35.67
CA ALA A 301 -6.12 6.95 -36.52
C ALA A 301 -6.44 7.31 -37.99
N GLN A 302 -7.34 8.27 -38.21
CA GLN A 302 -7.76 8.71 -39.55
C GLN A 302 -6.63 9.44 -40.28
N LEU A 303 -5.96 10.38 -39.60
CA LEU A 303 -4.86 11.14 -40.17
C LEU A 303 -3.66 10.24 -40.53
N GLU A 304 -3.31 9.27 -39.68
CA GLU A 304 -2.21 8.34 -39.99
C GLU A 304 -2.50 7.51 -41.24
N GLN A 305 -3.74 7.03 -41.39
CA GLN A 305 -4.16 6.34 -42.61
C GLN A 305 -4.08 7.25 -43.83
N ASN A 306 -4.61 8.48 -43.74
CA ASN A 306 -4.60 9.44 -44.85
C ASN A 306 -3.17 9.85 -45.25
N MET A 307 -2.27 10.05 -44.28
CA MET A 307 -0.85 10.31 -44.51
C MET A 307 -0.12 9.11 -45.13
N SER A 308 -0.56 7.88 -44.83
CA SER A 308 -0.06 6.67 -45.49
C SER A 308 -0.54 6.59 -46.94
N ASP A 309 -1.82 6.84 -47.19
CA ASP A 309 -2.47 6.73 -48.50
C ASP A 309 -1.86 7.67 -49.54
N ILE A 310 -1.48 8.89 -49.15
CA ILE A 310 -0.87 9.87 -50.07
C ILE A 310 0.59 9.51 -50.44
N ARG A 311 1.27 8.65 -49.65
CA ARG A 311 2.72 8.47 -49.74
C ARG A 311 3.18 7.84 -51.06
N VAL A 312 2.55 6.76 -51.50
CA VAL A 312 2.93 6.06 -52.75
C VAL A 312 2.61 6.91 -53.98
N PRO A 313 1.40 7.48 -54.13
CA PRO A 313 1.09 8.38 -55.26
C PRO A 313 2.02 9.59 -55.31
N LEU A 314 2.34 10.19 -54.17
CA LEU A 314 3.27 11.32 -54.11
C LEU A 314 4.66 10.95 -54.65
N LEU A 315 5.19 9.77 -54.28
CA LEU A 315 6.48 9.27 -54.78
C LEU A 315 6.47 9.05 -56.31
N GLN A 316 5.38 8.52 -56.86
CA GLN A 316 5.24 8.32 -58.31
C GLN A 316 5.20 9.65 -59.07
N LEU A 317 4.45 10.63 -58.54
CA LEU A 317 4.36 11.96 -59.10
C LEU A 317 5.71 12.67 -59.06
N GLN A 318 6.42 12.56 -57.94
CA GLN A 318 7.77 13.10 -57.80
C GLN A 318 8.73 12.48 -58.83
N ALA A 319 8.77 11.15 -58.95
CA ALA A 319 9.64 10.48 -59.92
C ALA A 319 9.31 10.90 -61.37
N THR A 320 8.03 11.05 -61.70
CA THR A 320 7.59 11.52 -63.01
C THR A 320 8.04 12.97 -63.27
N HIS A 321 7.86 13.84 -62.28
CA HIS A 321 8.30 15.22 -62.35
C HIS A 321 9.82 15.32 -62.56
N ASP A 322 10.61 14.57 -61.79
CA ASP A 322 12.07 14.58 -61.87
C ASP A 322 12.58 14.07 -63.23
N VAL A 323 11.96 13.03 -63.80
CA VAL A 323 12.27 12.54 -65.16
C VAL A 323 11.96 13.60 -66.22
N ASN A 324 10.81 14.26 -66.13
CA ASN A 324 10.43 15.30 -67.08
C ASN A 324 11.39 16.50 -67.00
N GLN A 325 11.76 16.91 -65.78
CA GLN A 325 12.72 17.99 -65.57
C GLN A 325 14.09 17.64 -66.17
N LEU A 326 14.59 16.42 -65.95
CA LEU A 326 15.84 15.95 -66.55
C LEU A 326 15.78 15.95 -68.09
N MET A 327 14.66 15.53 -68.67
CA MET A 327 14.46 15.55 -70.12
C MET A 327 14.50 16.98 -70.69
N ASP A 328 13.89 17.94 -69.99
CA ASP A 328 13.87 19.34 -70.41
C ASP A 328 15.25 20.00 -70.25
N ASP A 329 15.97 19.71 -69.16
CA ASP A 329 17.35 20.17 -68.97
C ASP A 329 18.28 19.62 -70.08
N THR A 330 18.11 18.35 -70.46
CA THR A 330 18.88 17.74 -71.55
C THR A 330 18.60 18.42 -72.89
N LYS A 331 17.35 18.77 -73.18
CA LYS A 331 17.02 19.55 -74.41
C LYS A 331 17.70 20.92 -74.40
N ASN A 332 17.75 21.57 -73.24
CA ASN A 332 18.42 22.86 -73.07
C ASN A 332 19.95 22.74 -73.19
N TRP A 333 20.54 21.60 -72.84
CA TRP A 333 21.98 21.35 -72.97
C TRP A 333 22.41 21.01 -74.41
N VAL A 334 21.53 20.40 -75.20
CA VAL A 334 21.81 20.04 -76.61
C VAL A 334 21.71 21.26 -77.56
N MET A 335 21.31 22.43 -77.04
CA MET A 335 21.31 23.71 -77.77
C MET A 335 22.35 24.67 -77.17
N PRO A 336 23.65 24.46 -77.45
CA PRO A 336 24.36 25.52 -78.15
C PRO A 336 25.29 24.96 -79.23
N THR A 337 24.78 24.80 -80.46
CA THR A 337 25.60 24.97 -81.66
C THR A 337 25.21 26.31 -82.29
N SER A 338 25.94 27.38 -82.01
CA SER A 338 27.11 27.83 -82.77
C SER A 338 26.75 28.99 -83.68
N THR A 339 27.14 30.19 -83.26
CA THR A 339 27.76 31.16 -84.18
C THR A 339 28.91 31.85 -83.46
N MET A 340 30.14 31.41 -83.78
CA MET A 340 31.46 32.08 -83.70
C MET A 340 31.92 32.61 -82.32
N MET A 341 33.10 32.25 -81.81
CA MET A 341 34.42 32.59 -82.39
C MET A 341 35.52 31.65 -81.89
N ILE A 342 36.43 31.34 -82.80
CA ILE A 342 37.72 30.66 -82.58
C ILE A 342 38.58 31.49 -81.64
N GLY A 343 39.02 30.88 -80.52
CA GLY A 343 40.02 31.45 -79.62
C GLY A 343 40.64 30.33 -78.78
N MET A 344 41.83 29.89 -79.17
CA MET A 344 42.68 28.90 -78.50
C MET A 344 42.79 29.15 -76.97
N VAL A 345 42.45 28.16 -76.12
CA VAL A 345 43.13 27.94 -74.82
C VAL A 345 43.03 26.46 -74.37
N ASN A 346 44.21 25.80 -74.39
CA ASN A 346 44.81 24.84 -73.45
C ASN A 346 44.07 23.56 -72.95
N PRO A 347 44.62 22.35 -73.16
CA PRO A 347 44.07 21.09 -72.66
C PRO A 347 44.68 20.70 -71.29
N MET A 348 43.97 20.91 -70.18
CA MET A 348 44.41 20.32 -68.89
C MET A 348 43.30 19.99 -67.86
N THR A 349 42.04 19.80 -68.26
CA THR A 349 40.95 19.49 -67.29
C THR A 349 40.05 18.35 -67.73
N ARG A 350 40.59 17.37 -68.46
CA ARG A 350 39.82 16.23 -69.01
C ARG A 350 39.71 14.99 -68.08
N HIS A 351 39.99 15.11 -66.78
CA HIS A 351 40.06 13.94 -65.88
C HIS A 351 39.09 13.93 -64.67
N MET A 352 38.14 14.87 -64.54
CA MET A 352 37.31 14.94 -63.32
C MET A 352 35.80 14.79 -63.50
N ILE A 353 35.30 14.37 -64.68
CA ILE A 353 33.85 14.25 -64.96
C ILE A 353 33.51 12.88 -65.55
N ILE A 354 34.16 11.82 -65.05
CA ILE A 354 33.71 10.42 -65.27
C ILE A 354 33.47 9.71 -63.91
N GLY A 355 33.86 10.31 -62.79
CA GLY A 355 33.73 9.68 -61.46
C GLY A 355 32.36 9.79 -60.77
N MET A 356 31.43 10.64 -61.22
CA MET A 356 30.19 10.92 -60.48
C MET A 356 28.96 10.10 -60.87
N VAL A 357 29.03 9.30 -61.95
CA VAL A 357 27.86 8.55 -62.46
C VAL A 357 27.73 7.14 -61.85
N LEU A 358 28.69 6.66 -61.05
CA LEU A 358 28.65 5.30 -60.48
C LEU A 358 28.30 5.21 -58.98
N TYR A 359 27.96 6.31 -58.30
CA TYR A 359 27.68 6.29 -56.84
C TYR A 359 26.20 6.43 -56.45
N MET A 360 25.28 6.27 -57.41
CA MET A 360 23.83 6.25 -57.15
C MET A 360 23.16 5.01 -57.78
N ILE A 361 23.60 3.84 -57.34
CA ILE A 361 22.78 2.61 -57.29
C ILE A 361 22.83 2.10 -55.85
#